data_AF-A0A2X2SZW9-F1
#
_entry.id   AF-A0A2X2SZW9-F1
#
_cell.length_a   1.000
_cell.length_b   1.000
_cell.length_c   1.000
_cell.angle_alpha   90.00
_cell.angle_beta   90.00
_cell.angle_gamma   90.00
#
_symmetry.space_group_name_H-M   'P 1'
#
loop_
_entity.id
_entity.type
_entity.pdbx_description
1 polymer ?
#
loop_
_entity_poly.entity_id
_entity_poly.type
_entity_poly.pdbx_seq_one_letter_code
_entity_poly.pdbx_strand_id
1 'polypeptide(L)'
;MPNPNVLGNCGSFFKNPIILKTDYEKLQQQYSEIPCYPVNETEVKVPAGWLIDRSGLKGYRKGDAGVHKHQALVLVNYGEATGEEILAVANYVKDQVQEKFGIALEFEVNIF
;
A
#
# COMPACT_ATOMS: atom_id res chain seq x y z
N MET A 1 2.00 10.13 -12.61
CA MET A 1 0.69 9.63 -12.15
C MET A 1 -0.12 9.21 -13.37
N PRO A 2 -0.88 8.11 -13.35
CA PRO A 2 -1.81 7.74 -14.42
C PRO A 2 -2.90 8.81 -14.56
N ASN A 3 -3.32 9.08 -15.78
CA ASN A 3 -4.32 10.11 -16.08
C ASN A 3 -5.68 9.73 -15.43
N PRO A 4 -6.23 10.54 -14.49
CA PRO A 4 -7.49 10.23 -13.79
C PRO A 4 -8.69 10.05 -14.73
N ASN A 5 -8.65 10.67 -15.92
CA ASN A 5 -9.72 10.58 -16.92
C ASN A 5 -9.68 9.30 -17.77
N VAL A 6 -8.61 8.50 -17.65
CA VAL A 6 -8.45 7.21 -18.34
C VAL A 6 -8.57 6.03 -17.37
N LEU A 7 -8.24 6.24 -16.09
CA LEU A 7 -8.36 5.26 -15.03
C LEU A 7 -8.69 5.97 -13.71
N GLY A 8 -9.89 5.76 -13.18
CA GLY A 8 -10.32 6.39 -11.92
C GLY A 8 -9.35 6.02 -10.79
N ASN A 9 -8.70 7.04 -10.22
CA ASN A 9 -7.77 6.88 -9.11
C ASN A 9 -7.74 8.15 -8.25
N CYS A 10 -7.41 8.00 -6.97
CA CYS A 10 -7.30 9.11 -6.00
C CYS A 10 -5.83 9.44 -5.64
N GLY A 11 -4.86 9.07 -6.48
CA GLY A 11 -3.44 9.13 -6.11
C GLY A 11 -3.02 7.97 -5.20
N SER A 12 -2.07 8.22 -4.29
CA SER A 12 -1.66 7.23 -3.29
C SER A 12 -2.82 6.96 -2.34
N PHE A 13 -3.24 5.70 -2.24
CA PHE A 13 -4.35 5.30 -1.38
C PHE A 13 -3.91 5.09 0.08
N PHE A 14 -2.62 4.80 0.29
CA PHE A 14 -2.03 4.51 1.60
C PHE A 14 -0.91 5.46 1.92
N LYS A 15 -0.85 5.88 3.19
CA LYS A 15 0.32 6.59 3.72
C LYS A 15 1.51 5.64 3.84
N ASN A 16 2.71 6.20 3.79
CA ASN A 16 3.91 5.47 4.17
C ASN A 16 3.96 5.34 5.70
N PRO A 17 3.94 4.11 6.26
CA PRO A 17 3.96 3.90 7.71
C PRO A 17 5.25 4.43 8.32
N ILE A 18 5.13 5.01 9.52
CA ILE A 18 6.25 5.35 10.40
C ILE A 18 6.29 4.30 11.49
N ILE A 19 7.42 3.63 11.65
CA ILE A 19 7.63 2.56 12.62
C ILE A 19 8.89 2.81 13.43
N LEU A 20 9.00 2.14 14.58
CA LEU A 20 10.23 2.18 15.39
C LEU A 20 11.40 1.57 14.61
N LYS A 21 12.56 2.20 14.74
CA LYS A 21 13.82 1.74 14.14
C LYS A 21 14.17 0.32 14.57
N THR A 22 13.88 -0.04 15.83
CA THR A 22 14.08 -1.38 16.36
C THR A 22 13.21 -2.44 15.68
N ASP A 23 12.00 -2.08 15.23
CA ASP A 23 11.13 -3.01 14.49
C ASP A 23 11.55 -3.09 13.02
N TYR A 24 11.96 -1.97 12.44
CA TYR A 24 12.60 -1.95 11.13
C TYR A 24 13.86 -2.84 11.08
N GLU A 25 14.73 -2.79 12.08
CA GLU A 25 15.96 -3.59 12.14
C GLU A 25 15.67 -5.10 12.15
N LYS A 26 14.58 -5.53 12.80
CA LYS A 26 14.11 -6.93 12.73
C LYS A 26 13.63 -7.29 11.32
N LEU A 27 12.88 -6.39 10.68
CA LEU A 27 12.42 -6.59 9.31
C LEU A 27 13.56 -6.60 8.30
N GLN A 28 14.58 -5.76 8.47
CA GLN A 28 15.73 -5.69 7.59
C GLN A 28 16.56 -6.98 7.60
N GLN A 29 16.57 -7.72 8.71
CA GLN A 29 17.20 -9.05 8.77
C GLN A 29 16.48 -10.08 7.89
N GLN A 30 15.16 -9.96 7.73
CA GLN A 30 14.36 -10.86 6.88
C GLN A 30 14.28 -10.37 5.43
N TYR A 31 14.30 -9.04 5.25
CA TYR A 31 14.13 -8.37 3.97
C TYR A 31 15.26 -7.35 3.78
N SER A 32 16.42 -7.80 3.32
CA SER A 32 17.63 -6.97 3.24
C SER A 32 17.49 -5.71 2.39
N GLU A 33 16.59 -5.73 1.40
CA GLU A 33 16.34 -4.64 0.46
C GLU A 33 15.13 -3.75 0.84
N ILE A 34 14.58 -3.89 2.06
CA ILE A 34 13.52 -3.01 2.55
C ILE A 34 14.04 -1.57 2.65
N PRO A 35 13.46 -0.60 1.91
CA PRO A 35 13.89 0.78 1.98
C PRO A 35 13.29 1.47 3.22
N CYS A 36 14.02 2.44 3.76
CA CYS A 36 13.49 3.36 4.77
C CYS A 36 14.03 4.78 4.59
N TYR A 37 13.28 5.74 5.12
CA TYR A 37 13.71 7.12 5.28
C TYR A 37 13.69 7.47 6.77
N PRO A 38 14.82 7.87 7.37
CA PRO A 38 14.84 8.31 8.77
C PRO A 38 13.84 9.46 9.02
N VAL A 39 13.09 9.38 10.11
CA VAL A 39 12.18 10.45 10.55
C VAL A 39 12.81 11.20 11.73
N ASN A 40 13.31 10.44 12.71
CA ASN A 40 14.05 10.93 13.88
C ASN A 40 14.99 9.83 14.40
N GLU A 41 15.53 9.98 15.61
CA GLU A 41 16.48 9.02 16.20
C GLU A 41 15.89 7.62 16.42
N THR A 42 14.57 7.54 16.66
CA THR A 42 13.87 6.32 17.05
C THR A 42 12.94 5.78 15.98
N GLU A 43 12.62 6.54 14.94
CA GLU A 43 11.59 6.21 13.95
C GLU A 43 12.08 6.34 12.51
N VAL A 44 11.57 5.44 11.68
CA VAL A 44 11.80 5.43 10.25
C VAL A 44 10.48 5.31 9.49
N LYS A 45 10.42 5.92 8.31
CA LYS A 45 9.31 5.83 7.38
C LYS A 45 9.60 4.76 6.34
N VAL A 46 8.73 3.77 6.23
CA VAL A 46 8.85 2.66 5.26
C VAL A 46 7.92 2.94 4.08
N PRO A 47 8.40 2.85 2.83
CA PRO A 47 7.55 3.02 1.65
C PRO A 47 6.46 1.96 1.54
N ALA A 48 5.19 2.35 1.68
CA ALA A 48 4.05 1.44 1.56
C ALA A 48 3.99 0.80 0.17
N GLY A 49 4.38 1.51 -0.88
CA GLY A 49 4.45 0.95 -2.23
C GLY A 49 5.40 -0.26 -2.33
N TRP A 50 6.52 -0.26 -1.59
CA TRP A 50 7.43 -1.39 -1.55
C TRP A 50 6.80 -2.57 -0.80
N LEU A 51 6.14 -2.31 0.34
CA LEU A 51 5.43 -3.33 1.11
C LEU A 51 4.36 -4.03 0.27
N ILE A 52 3.52 -3.26 -0.45
CA ILE A 52 2.44 -3.79 -1.28
C ILE A 52 2.99 -4.59 -2.48
N ASP A 53 4.05 -4.08 -3.14
CA ASP A 53 4.71 -4.79 -4.25
C ASP A 53 5.28 -6.14 -3.76
N ARG A 54 5.95 -6.14 -2.61
CA ARG A 54 6.50 -7.35 -2.00
C ARG A 54 5.46 -8.30 -1.44
N SER A 55 4.25 -7.85 -1.14
CA SER A 55 3.09 -8.72 -0.89
C SER A 55 2.52 -9.35 -2.16
N GLY A 56 3.08 -9.06 -3.35
CA GLY A 56 2.64 -9.65 -4.62
C GLY A 56 1.33 -9.07 -5.14
N LEU A 57 0.91 -7.90 -4.64
CA LEU A 57 -0.41 -7.33 -4.93
C LEU A 57 -0.40 -6.36 -6.11
N LYS A 58 0.74 -6.08 -6.71
CA LYS A 58 0.81 -5.21 -7.89
C LYS A 58 0.07 -5.85 -9.07
N GLY A 59 -0.96 -5.17 -9.58
CA GLY A 59 -1.84 -5.74 -10.61
C GLY A 59 -2.90 -6.71 -10.08
N TYR A 60 -3.00 -6.90 -8.76
CA TYR A 60 -4.09 -7.65 -8.16
C TYR A 60 -5.43 -7.04 -8.53
N ARG A 61 -6.41 -7.89 -8.88
CA ARG A 61 -7.74 -7.45 -9.29
C ARG A 61 -8.79 -8.42 -8.76
N LYS A 62 -9.92 -7.87 -8.32
CA LYS A 62 -11.12 -8.60 -7.92
C LYS A 62 -12.34 -7.86 -8.49
N GLY A 63 -13.02 -8.49 -9.45
CA GLY A 63 -14.05 -7.79 -10.24
C GLY A 63 -13.42 -6.61 -10.98
N ASP A 64 -14.03 -5.43 -10.87
CA ASP A 64 -13.49 -4.20 -11.47
C ASP A 64 -12.58 -3.39 -10.54
N ALA A 65 -12.45 -3.77 -9.28
CA ALA A 65 -11.51 -3.14 -8.34
C ALA A 65 -10.13 -3.81 -8.38
N GLY A 66 -9.05 -3.04 -8.23
CA GLY A 66 -7.71 -3.62 -8.15
C GLY A 66 -6.61 -2.65 -7.73
N VAL A 67 -5.38 -3.15 -7.72
CA VAL A 67 -4.14 -2.40 -7.53
C VAL A 67 -3.50 -2.16 -8.90
N HIS A 68 -3.06 -0.93 -9.17
CA HIS A 68 -2.47 -0.60 -10.47
C HIS A 68 -1.21 -1.41 -10.79
N LYS A 69 -1.16 -2.00 -11.98
CA LYS A 69 -0.06 -2.86 -12.47
C LYS A 69 1.35 -2.24 -12.43
N HIS A 70 1.46 -0.92 -12.42
CA HIS A 70 2.76 -0.22 -12.38
C HIS A 70 2.99 0.58 -11.10
N GLN A 71 1.95 0.84 -10.31
CA GLN A 71 2.04 1.70 -9.12
C GLN A 71 1.26 1.07 -7.97
N ALA A 72 1.95 0.36 -7.07
CA ALA A 72 1.34 -0.43 -6.01
C ALA A 72 0.54 0.41 -4.98
N LEU A 73 0.78 1.71 -4.88
CA LEU A 73 0.04 2.62 -4.02
C LEU A 73 -1.33 3.04 -4.57
N VAL A 74 -1.62 2.73 -5.84
CA VAL A 74 -2.80 3.25 -6.53
C VAL A 74 -3.83 2.14 -6.64
N LEU A 75 -4.98 2.33 -5.98
CA LEU A 75 -6.17 1.51 -6.24
C LEU A 75 -6.93 2.08 -7.44
N VAL A 76 -7.48 1.17 -8.23
CA VAL A 76 -8.05 1.49 -9.54
C VAL A 76 -9.41 0.82 -9.71
N ASN A 77 -10.31 1.56 -10.35
CA ASN A 77 -11.53 1.02 -10.91
C ASN A 77 -11.34 0.81 -12.42
N TYR A 78 -11.44 -0.44 -12.88
CA TYR A 78 -11.32 -0.85 -14.28
C TYR A 78 -12.63 -0.75 -15.07
N GLY A 79 -13.75 -0.46 -14.41
CA GLY A 79 -15.08 -0.44 -15.00
C GLY A 79 -16.10 0.12 -14.00
N GLU A 80 -16.96 -0.75 -13.48
CA GLU A 80 -18.11 -0.37 -12.66
C GLU A 80 -17.92 -0.65 -11.16
N ALA A 81 -16.66 -0.73 -10.68
CA ALA A 81 -16.40 -1.03 -9.28
C ALA A 81 -17.06 -0.01 -8.34
N THR A 82 -17.78 -0.52 -7.35
CA THR A 82 -18.38 0.26 -6.29
C THR A 82 -17.34 0.72 -5.26
N GLY A 83 -17.69 1.71 -4.44
CA GLY A 83 -16.84 2.13 -3.32
C GLY A 83 -16.55 0.99 -2.34
N GLU A 84 -17.51 0.10 -2.10
CA GLU A 84 -17.36 -1.08 -1.24
C GLU A 84 -16.35 -2.08 -1.81
N GLU A 85 -16.33 -2.28 -3.14
CA GLU A 85 -15.38 -3.18 -3.79
C GLU A 85 -13.95 -2.60 -3.76
N ILE A 86 -13.81 -1.29 -3.96
CA ILE A 86 -12.52 -0.61 -3.79
C ILE A 86 -12.05 -0.71 -2.34
N LEU A 87 -12.95 -0.51 -1.37
CA LEU A 87 -12.64 -0.65 0.05
C LEU A 87 -12.26 -2.09 0.41
N ALA A 88 -12.93 -3.09 -0.17
CA ALA A 88 -12.59 -4.49 0.04
C ALA A 88 -11.19 -4.82 -0.48
N VAL A 89 -10.79 -4.30 -1.65
CA VAL A 89 -9.41 -4.42 -2.15
C VAL A 89 -8.44 -3.70 -1.20
N ALA A 90 -8.80 -2.52 -0.71
CA ALA A 90 -7.96 -1.75 0.19
C ALA A 90 -7.70 -2.49 1.53
N ASN A 91 -8.76 -3.06 2.12
CA ASN A 91 -8.65 -3.87 3.35
C ASN A 91 -7.82 -5.13 3.10
N TYR A 92 -8.03 -5.82 1.97
CA TYR A 92 -7.21 -6.97 1.61
C TYR A 92 -5.71 -6.62 1.51
N VAL A 93 -5.37 -5.45 0.94
CA VAL A 93 -3.98 -4.96 0.92
C VAL A 93 -3.44 -4.74 2.32
N LYS A 94 -4.22 -4.14 3.23
CA LYS A 94 -3.81 -3.93 4.63
C LYS A 94 -3.52 -5.26 5.32
N ASP A 95 -4.42 -6.22 5.19
CA ASP A 95 -4.31 -7.53 5.84
C ASP A 95 -3.06 -8.27 5.36
N GLN A 96 -2.81 -8.27 4.05
CA GLN A 96 -1.63 -8.93 3.48
C GLN A 96 -0.31 -8.26 3.87
N VAL A 97 -0.28 -6.93 4.04
CA VAL A 97 0.91 -6.22 4.52
C VAL A 97 1.11 -6.46 6.02
N GLN A 98 0.04 -6.46 6.81
CA GLN A 98 0.08 -6.77 8.24
C GLN A 98 0.54 -8.20 8.49
N GLU A 99 -0.01 -9.18 7.77
CA GLU A 99 0.35 -10.59 7.91
C GLU A 99 1.83 -10.83 7.55
N LYS A 100 2.31 -10.19 6.48
CA LYS A 100 3.66 -10.43 5.96
C LYS A 100 4.78 -9.68 6.68
N PHE A 101 4.50 -8.46 7.14
CA PHE A 101 5.50 -7.56 7.71
C PHE A 101 5.21 -7.14 9.16
N GLY A 102 4.02 -7.46 9.70
CA GLY A 102 3.59 -6.93 10.98
C GLY A 102 3.30 -5.43 10.99
N ILE A 103 3.23 -4.78 9.82
CA ILE A 103 3.03 -3.33 9.67
C ILE A 103 1.58 -3.03 9.27
N ALA A 104 0.94 -2.16 10.04
CA ALA A 104 -0.39 -1.66 9.71
C ALA A 104 -0.31 -0.49 8.73
N LEU A 105 -1.08 -0.56 7.63
CA LEU A 105 -1.22 0.56 6.70
C LEU A 105 -2.44 1.42 7.05
N GLU A 106 -2.27 2.74 6.91
CA GLU A 106 -3.34 3.72 7.03
C GLU A 106 -3.74 4.26 5.65
N PHE A 107 -5.03 4.58 5.49
CA PHE A 107 -5.53 5.26 4.31
C PHE A 107 -5.04 6.72 4.28
N GLU A 108 -4.71 7.21 3.09
CA GLU A 108 -4.41 8.62 2.82
C GLU A 108 -5.67 9.39 2.39
N VAL A 109 -6.64 8.68 1.82
CA VAL A 109 -7.92 9.25 1.34
C VAL A 109 -8.98 9.24 2.45
N ASN A 110 -9.84 10.27 2.46
CA ASN A 110 -11.05 10.26 3.28
C ASN A 110 -12.09 9.35 2.61
N ILE A 111 -12.54 8.32 3.34
CA ILE A 111 -13.62 7.44 2.89
C ILE A 111 -14.91 7.95 3.54
N PHE A 112 -15.90 8.34 2.73
CA PHE A 112 -17.23 8.82 3.15
C PHE A 112 -18.33 7.89 2.63
#